data_AF-A0A975VLB4-F1
#
_entry.id   AF-A0A975VLB4-F1
#
_cell.length_a   1.000
_cell.length_b   1.000
_cell.length_c   1.000
_cell.angle_alpha   90.00
_cell.angle_beta   90.00
_cell.angle_gamma   90.00
#
_symmetry.space_group_name_H-M   'P 1'
#
loop_
_entity.id
_entity.type
_entity.pdbx_description
1 polymer ?
#
loop_
_entity_poly.entity_id
_entity_poly.type
_entity_poly.pdbx_seq_one_letter_code
_entity_poly.pdbx_strand_id
1 'polypeptide(L)'
;MAASMDSAGDSMFSQFGRNEAYLRQAFSRIAIGALACDRKDGPNRLESLLSGERPCPEELRHVRMNIAASAARLPITLEMAPALPQLLKRVQLVSPGILSTTGALRSLVLMPQWDPKFVTAFTESGFLSCDRAIEQARWKYDLRDMMAMQHGGSAWELLEHCRAVLACHQTKQPVDWDAVLNELQTLVAWFPELQTIRLLEQLYVRLHVLHMKSVIVARSWLDWRARISDAGPSLAAMQGARHA
;
A
#
# COMPACT_ATOMS: atom_id res chain seq x y z
N MET A 1 -11.79 43.57 -8.38
CA MET A 1 -10.56 43.07 -9.02
C MET A 1 -10.36 41.64 -8.56
N ALA A 2 -10.77 40.69 -9.38
CA ALA A 2 -10.59 39.26 -9.14
C ALA A 2 -9.26 38.85 -9.77
N ALA A 3 -8.38 38.23 -8.98
CA ALA A 3 -7.16 37.59 -9.47
C ALA A 3 -7.17 36.13 -9.04
N SER A 4 -7.65 35.31 -9.98
CA SER A 4 -7.19 33.95 -10.32
C SER A 4 -6.49 33.15 -9.22
N MET A 5 -7.27 32.34 -8.48
CA MET A 5 -6.78 31.09 -7.92
C MET A 5 -7.12 29.99 -8.92
N ASP A 6 -6.15 29.53 -9.69
CA ASP A 6 -6.26 28.27 -10.43
C ASP A 6 -4.88 27.62 -10.61
N SER A 7 -4.88 26.30 -10.53
CA SER A 7 -3.79 25.33 -10.76
C SER A 7 -2.88 24.94 -9.57
N ALA A 8 -3.46 24.22 -8.62
CA ALA A 8 -2.73 23.28 -7.75
C ALA A 8 -3.27 21.82 -7.89
N GLY A 9 -3.99 21.53 -8.98
CA GLY A 9 -4.59 20.21 -9.26
C GLY A 9 -3.83 19.33 -10.25
N ASP A 10 -2.91 19.88 -11.05
CA ASP A 10 -2.34 19.18 -12.22
C ASP A 10 -1.01 18.45 -11.99
N SER A 11 -0.40 18.57 -10.81
CA SER A 11 0.96 18.05 -10.60
C SER A 11 1.05 16.54 -10.34
N MET A 12 0.00 15.90 -9.82
CA MET A 12 0.04 14.46 -9.52
C MET A 12 -0.29 13.62 -10.76
N PHE A 13 -1.34 13.95 -11.51
CA PHE A 13 -1.71 13.26 -12.76
C PHE A 13 -0.61 13.31 -13.84
N SER A 14 0.16 14.41 -13.90
CA SER A 14 1.30 14.56 -14.82
C SER A 14 2.48 13.64 -14.46
N GLN A 15 2.72 13.39 -13.16
CA GLN A 15 3.72 12.44 -12.70
C GLN A 15 3.26 10.99 -12.90
N PHE A 16 1.96 10.71 -12.78
CA PHE A 16 1.38 9.38 -13.05
C PHE A 16 1.56 8.93 -14.50
N GLY A 17 1.29 9.80 -15.49
CA GLY A 17 1.50 9.47 -16.91
C GLY A 17 2.98 9.30 -17.29
N ARG A 18 3.88 10.08 -16.66
CA ARG A 18 5.33 9.94 -16.84
C ARG A 18 5.87 8.67 -16.20
N ASN A 19 5.34 8.25 -15.07
CA ASN A 19 5.68 6.98 -14.43
C ASN A 19 5.15 5.77 -15.22
N GLU A 20 3.95 5.83 -15.78
CA GLU A 20 3.43 4.76 -16.65
C GLU A 20 4.30 4.59 -17.90
N ALA A 21 4.66 5.68 -18.57
CA ALA A 21 5.54 5.65 -19.73
C ALA A 21 6.96 5.19 -19.37
N TYR A 22 7.53 5.68 -18.27
CA TYR A 22 8.86 5.30 -17.78
C TYR A 22 8.92 3.84 -17.32
N LEU A 23 7.89 3.34 -16.63
CA LEU A 23 7.79 1.94 -16.22
C LEU A 23 7.56 1.04 -17.43
N ARG A 24 6.71 1.43 -18.39
CA ARG A 24 6.61 0.72 -19.68
C ARG A 24 7.93 0.71 -20.44
N GLN A 25 8.73 1.78 -20.40
CA GLN A 25 10.06 1.82 -21.03
C GLN A 25 11.10 1.00 -20.27
N ALA A 26 11.12 1.07 -18.94
CA ALA A 26 12.03 0.31 -18.09
C ALA A 26 11.73 -1.19 -18.16
N PHE A 27 10.44 -1.56 -18.22
CA PHE A 27 10.03 -2.94 -18.42
C PHE A 27 10.10 -3.40 -19.87
N SER A 28 9.92 -2.52 -20.86
CA SER A 28 10.30 -2.82 -22.23
C SER A 28 11.80 -3.11 -22.28
N ARG A 29 12.65 -2.39 -21.56
CA ARG A 29 14.09 -2.71 -21.43
C ARG A 29 14.38 -3.99 -20.65
N ILE A 30 13.60 -4.34 -19.61
CA ILE A 30 13.75 -5.61 -18.88
C ILE A 30 13.22 -6.79 -19.69
N ALA A 31 12.11 -6.65 -20.40
CA ALA A 31 11.54 -7.64 -21.30
C ALA A 31 12.44 -7.81 -22.54
N ILE A 32 12.91 -6.72 -23.14
CA ILE A 32 13.92 -6.72 -24.21
C ILE A 32 15.24 -7.29 -23.69
N GLY A 33 15.64 -6.99 -22.45
CA GLY A 33 16.85 -7.53 -21.82
C GLY A 33 16.77 -9.04 -21.56
N ALA A 34 15.61 -9.52 -21.07
CA ALA A 34 15.32 -10.93 -20.91
C ALA A 34 15.27 -11.66 -22.26
N LEU A 35 14.67 -11.02 -23.29
CA LEU A 35 14.64 -11.52 -24.67
C LEU A 35 16.02 -11.45 -25.36
N ALA A 36 16.88 -10.50 -24.99
CA ALA A 36 18.23 -10.35 -25.53
C ALA A 36 19.23 -11.33 -24.89
N CYS A 37 18.92 -11.88 -23.71
CA CYS A 37 19.67 -13.01 -23.14
C CYS A 37 19.40 -14.32 -23.91
N ASP A 38 18.27 -14.44 -24.61
CA ASP A 38 18.00 -15.47 -25.63
C ASP A 38 18.50 -15.00 -27.00
N ARG A 39 19.82 -14.81 -27.13
CA ARG A 39 20.47 -14.56 -28.42
C ARG A 39 20.43 -15.82 -29.28
N LYS A 40 19.32 -16.03 -30.00
CA LYS A 40 19.32 -16.81 -31.26
C LYS A 40 18.47 -16.25 -32.40
N ASP A 41 17.45 -15.42 -32.16
CA ASP A 41 16.55 -15.03 -33.26
C ASP A 41 16.68 -13.54 -33.60
N GLY A 42 17.07 -13.30 -34.85
CA GLY A 42 17.55 -12.03 -35.40
C GLY A 42 16.50 -10.91 -35.58
N PRO A 43 16.80 -9.89 -36.43
CA PRO A 43 16.04 -8.64 -36.55
C PRO A 43 14.54 -8.77 -36.87
N ASN A 44 14.07 -9.95 -37.30
CA ASN A 44 12.66 -10.24 -37.59
C ASN A 44 11.74 -10.25 -36.35
N ARG A 45 12.27 -10.44 -35.13
CA ARG A 45 11.44 -10.60 -33.92
C ARG A 45 10.90 -9.27 -33.38
N LEU A 46 11.62 -8.18 -33.61
CA LEU A 46 11.18 -6.83 -33.24
C LEU A 46 10.10 -6.31 -34.20
N GLU A 47 10.18 -6.67 -35.48
CA GLU A 47 9.20 -6.32 -36.51
C GLU A 47 7.87 -7.07 -36.34
N SER A 48 7.91 -8.35 -35.91
CA SER A 48 6.72 -9.15 -35.55
C SER A 48 5.95 -8.59 -34.34
N LEU A 49 6.66 -8.03 -33.35
CA LEU A 49 6.01 -7.37 -32.20
C LEU A 49 5.40 -6.00 -32.56
N LEU A 50 5.97 -5.29 -33.55
CA LEU A 50 5.43 -4.03 -34.06
C LEU A 50 4.25 -4.24 -35.04
N SER A 51 4.13 -5.43 -35.64
CA SER A 51 3.03 -5.79 -36.56
C SER A 51 1.74 -6.25 -35.86
N GLY A 52 1.74 -6.34 -34.52
CA GLY A 52 0.55 -6.72 -33.74
C GLY A 52 0.26 -8.22 -33.70
N GLU A 53 1.24 -9.07 -34.06
CA GLU A 53 1.13 -10.51 -33.84
C GLU A 53 1.07 -10.81 -32.34
N ARG A 54 0.10 -11.64 -31.93
CA ARG A 54 -0.01 -12.05 -30.52
C ARG A 54 1.27 -12.83 -30.16
N PRO A 55 2.00 -12.44 -29.10
CA PRO A 55 3.20 -13.13 -28.67
C PRO A 55 2.91 -14.62 -28.48
N CYS A 56 3.89 -15.46 -28.80
CA CYS A 56 3.68 -16.89 -28.76
C CYS A 56 3.37 -17.34 -27.30
N PRO A 57 2.61 -18.43 -27.10
CA PRO A 57 2.23 -18.87 -25.75
C PRO A 57 3.42 -19.11 -24.80
N GLU A 58 4.59 -19.46 -25.33
CA GLU A 58 5.81 -19.68 -24.55
C GLU A 58 6.47 -18.37 -24.11
N GLU A 59 6.50 -17.34 -24.96
CA GLU A 59 6.95 -15.99 -24.61
C GLU A 59 6.07 -15.38 -23.52
N LEU A 60 4.74 -15.50 -23.67
CA LEU A 60 3.79 -15.07 -22.65
C LEU A 60 4.01 -15.77 -21.32
N ARG A 61 4.30 -17.07 -21.35
CA ARG A 61 4.62 -17.85 -20.16
C ARG A 61 5.93 -17.39 -19.51
N HIS A 62 6.98 -17.18 -20.30
CA HIS A 62 8.27 -16.70 -19.81
C HIS A 62 8.15 -15.30 -19.18
N VAL A 63 7.45 -14.39 -19.84
CA VAL A 63 7.16 -13.04 -19.31
C VAL A 63 6.37 -13.13 -18.01
N ARG A 64 5.33 -13.96 -17.94
CA ARG A 64 4.58 -14.20 -16.69
C ARG A 64 5.42 -14.79 -15.58
N MET A 65 6.33 -15.70 -15.89
CA MET A 65 7.27 -16.25 -14.90
C MET A 65 8.21 -15.18 -14.36
N ASN A 66 8.73 -14.30 -15.21
CA ASN A 66 9.58 -13.20 -14.79
C ASN A 66 8.81 -12.20 -13.92
N ILE A 67 7.57 -11.86 -14.28
CA ILE A 67 6.71 -10.97 -13.49
C ILE A 67 6.33 -11.62 -12.15
N ALA A 68 6.00 -12.90 -12.13
CA ALA A 68 5.71 -13.63 -10.89
C ALA A 68 6.96 -13.70 -10.00
N ALA A 69 8.14 -13.92 -10.57
CA ALA A 69 9.39 -13.91 -9.82
C ALA A 69 9.66 -12.52 -9.22
N SER A 70 9.36 -11.45 -9.96
CA SER A 70 9.53 -10.06 -9.51
C SER A 70 8.39 -9.52 -8.64
N ALA A 71 7.22 -10.15 -8.64
CA ALA A 71 6.12 -9.80 -7.75
C ALA A 71 6.64 -9.91 -6.31
N ALA A 72 6.75 -8.76 -5.66
CA ALA A 72 7.28 -8.60 -4.33
C ALA A 72 6.33 -9.19 -3.30
N ARG A 73 6.88 -9.20 -2.09
CA ARG A 73 6.20 -9.70 -0.92
C ARG A 73 5.10 -8.71 -0.57
N LEU A 74 3.84 -9.14 -0.64
CA LEU A 74 2.74 -8.43 0.02
C LEU A 74 3.04 -8.38 1.52
N PRO A 75 3.40 -7.21 2.07
CA PRO A 75 3.74 -7.13 3.47
C PRO A 75 2.46 -7.27 4.29
N ILE A 76 2.51 -8.08 5.33
CA ILE A 76 1.37 -8.30 6.20
C ILE A 76 1.40 -7.24 7.28
N THR A 77 0.42 -6.35 7.29
CA THR A 77 0.26 -5.41 8.41
C THR A 77 -0.19 -6.15 9.67
N LEU A 78 -0.03 -5.54 10.84
CA LEU A 78 -0.46 -6.13 12.10
C LEU A 78 -1.94 -6.51 12.10
N GLU A 79 -2.76 -5.75 11.38
CA GLU A 79 -4.21 -5.89 11.32
C GLU A 79 -4.66 -6.94 10.30
N MET A 80 -3.78 -7.30 9.36
CA MET A 80 -3.99 -8.40 8.42
C MET A 80 -3.56 -9.76 9.01
N ALA A 81 -2.64 -9.75 9.99
CA ALA A 81 -2.08 -10.95 10.60
C ALA A 81 -3.14 -11.95 11.14
N PRO A 82 -4.24 -11.52 11.78
CA PRO A 82 -5.26 -12.45 12.28
C PRO A 82 -6.00 -13.22 11.18
N ALA A 83 -6.20 -12.62 10.00
CA ALA A 83 -6.89 -13.23 8.87
C ALA A 83 -6.00 -14.16 8.04
N LEU A 84 -4.67 -14.01 8.17
CA LEU A 84 -3.69 -14.72 7.35
C LEU A 84 -3.77 -16.25 7.45
N PRO A 85 -3.89 -16.89 8.64
CA PRO A 85 -3.98 -18.34 8.73
C PRO A 85 -5.21 -18.90 7.99
N GLN A 86 -6.34 -18.20 8.10
CA GLN A 86 -7.57 -18.61 7.43
C GLN A 86 -7.47 -18.43 5.91
N LEU A 87 -6.85 -17.34 5.45
CA LEU A 87 -6.55 -17.14 4.04
C LEU A 87 -5.70 -18.27 3.49
N LEU A 88 -4.56 -18.57 4.12
CA LEU A 88 -3.63 -19.60 3.64
C LEU A 88 -4.29 -20.97 3.61
N LYS A 89 -5.07 -21.34 4.64
CA LYS A 89 -5.82 -22.59 4.65
C LYS A 89 -6.78 -22.70 3.46
N ARG A 90 -7.49 -21.62 3.12
CA ARG A 90 -8.43 -21.58 1.99
C ARG A 90 -7.71 -21.63 0.64
N VAL A 91 -6.62 -20.90 0.49
CA VAL A 91 -5.80 -20.92 -0.73
C VAL A 91 -5.16 -22.31 -0.93
N GLN A 92 -4.78 -23.00 0.14
CA GLN A 92 -4.24 -24.36 0.09
C GLN A 92 -5.27 -25.40 -0.39
N LEU A 93 -6.57 -25.15 -0.21
CA LEU A 93 -7.62 -26.00 -0.81
C LEU A 93 -7.65 -25.87 -2.33
N VAL A 94 -7.19 -24.74 -2.88
CA VAL A 94 -7.07 -24.53 -4.32
C VAL A 94 -5.75 -25.11 -4.83
N SER A 95 -4.66 -24.86 -4.10
CA SER A 95 -3.34 -25.39 -4.41
C SER A 95 -2.51 -25.62 -3.13
N PRO A 96 -2.24 -26.88 -2.75
CA PRO A 96 -1.55 -27.21 -1.51
C PRO A 96 -0.13 -26.64 -1.38
N GLY A 97 0.52 -26.32 -2.50
CA GLY A 97 1.89 -25.79 -2.53
C GLY A 97 2.01 -24.32 -2.10
N ILE A 98 0.89 -23.63 -1.88
CA ILE A 98 0.90 -22.21 -1.51
C ILE A 98 1.02 -22.04 -0.01
N LEU A 99 2.16 -21.51 0.44
CA LEU A 99 2.49 -21.35 1.87
C LEU A 99 2.55 -19.89 2.32
N SER A 100 2.35 -18.92 1.41
CA SER A 100 2.41 -17.49 1.70
C SER A 100 1.53 -16.68 0.76
N THR A 101 1.24 -15.43 1.13
CA THR A 101 0.55 -14.46 0.26
C THR A 101 1.36 -14.13 -0.99
N THR A 102 2.69 -14.10 -0.88
CA THR A 102 3.58 -13.98 -2.04
C THR A 102 3.44 -15.19 -2.97
N GLY A 103 3.40 -16.41 -2.42
CA GLY A 103 3.12 -17.63 -3.18
C GLY A 103 1.76 -17.56 -3.88
N ALA A 104 0.74 -17.04 -3.19
CA ALA A 104 -0.60 -16.87 -3.75
C ALA A 104 -0.62 -15.92 -4.96
N LEU A 105 0.01 -14.74 -4.85
CA LEU A 105 0.13 -13.81 -5.98
C LEU A 105 0.87 -14.42 -7.18
N ARG A 106 1.98 -15.12 -6.91
CA ARG A 106 2.72 -15.81 -7.96
C ARG A 106 1.87 -16.84 -8.68
N SER A 107 1.11 -17.63 -7.92
CA SER A 107 0.19 -18.61 -8.48
C SER A 107 -0.93 -17.96 -9.30
N LEU A 108 -1.46 -16.79 -8.89
CA LEU A 108 -2.47 -16.06 -9.67
C LEU A 108 -1.94 -15.61 -11.03
N VAL A 109 -0.73 -15.07 -11.08
CA VAL A 109 -0.09 -14.63 -12.33
C VAL A 109 0.16 -15.82 -13.27
N LEU A 110 0.60 -16.95 -12.71
CA LEU A 110 0.90 -18.15 -13.49
C LEU A 110 -0.34 -18.95 -13.89
N MET A 111 -1.41 -18.89 -13.09
CA MET A 111 -2.64 -19.67 -13.26
C MET A 111 -3.89 -18.80 -13.04
N PRO A 112 -4.22 -17.87 -13.98
CA PRO A 112 -5.36 -16.97 -13.86
C PRO A 112 -6.70 -17.66 -13.70
N GLN A 113 -6.84 -18.89 -14.19
CA GLN A 113 -8.06 -19.68 -14.04
C GLN A 113 -8.43 -19.97 -12.58
N TRP A 114 -7.50 -19.78 -11.65
CA TRP A 114 -7.75 -19.89 -10.22
C TRP A 114 -8.26 -18.60 -9.58
N ASP A 115 -8.22 -17.47 -10.29
CA ASP A 115 -8.60 -16.16 -9.76
C ASP A 115 -9.99 -16.16 -9.11
N PRO A 116 -11.06 -16.73 -9.70
CA PRO A 116 -12.37 -16.78 -9.03
C PRO A 116 -12.34 -17.50 -7.68
N LYS A 117 -11.56 -18.58 -7.57
CA LYS A 117 -11.42 -19.33 -6.30
C LYS A 117 -10.61 -18.55 -5.27
N PHE A 118 -9.63 -17.78 -5.73
CA PHE A 118 -8.82 -16.92 -4.87
C PHE A 118 -9.65 -15.73 -4.38
N VAL A 119 -10.45 -15.08 -5.24
CA VAL A 119 -11.40 -14.03 -4.83
C VAL A 119 -12.28 -14.53 -3.67
N THR A 120 -12.85 -15.74 -3.79
CA THR A 120 -13.61 -16.37 -2.71
C THR A 120 -12.76 -16.59 -1.46
N ALA A 121 -11.55 -17.14 -1.59
CA ALA A 121 -10.65 -17.39 -0.46
C ALA A 121 -10.26 -16.09 0.29
N PHE A 122 -9.96 -15.01 -0.43
CA PHE A 122 -9.61 -13.69 0.10
C PHE A 122 -10.79 -13.00 0.78
N THR A 123 -11.99 -13.16 0.23
CA THR A 123 -13.22 -12.60 0.82
C THR A 123 -13.63 -13.37 2.08
N GLU A 124 -13.73 -14.69 2.01
CA GLU A 124 -14.24 -15.52 3.10
C GLU A 124 -13.24 -15.76 4.24
N SER A 125 -11.97 -15.37 4.06
CA SER A 125 -10.99 -15.32 5.15
C SER A 125 -11.07 -14.03 5.97
N GLY A 126 -11.85 -13.04 5.52
CA GLY A 126 -11.87 -11.70 6.12
C GLY A 126 -10.63 -10.87 5.81
N PHE A 127 -9.72 -11.36 4.97
CA PHE A 127 -8.48 -10.66 4.62
C PHE A 127 -8.77 -9.34 3.90
N LEU A 128 -9.77 -9.32 3.02
CA LEU A 128 -10.20 -8.10 2.31
C LEU A 128 -11.02 -7.12 3.15
N SER A 129 -11.37 -7.47 4.39
CA SER A 129 -12.16 -6.63 5.29
C SER A 129 -11.42 -6.23 6.57
N CYS A 130 -10.10 -6.32 6.58
CA CYS A 130 -9.27 -5.93 7.74
C CYS A 130 -9.31 -4.40 7.99
N ASP A 131 -9.60 -3.60 6.96
CA ASP A 131 -9.81 -2.16 7.05
C ASP A 131 -10.95 -1.79 8.01
N ARG A 132 -12.02 -2.59 8.06
CA ARG A 132 -13.12 -2.39 9.02
C ARG A 132 -12.67 -2.60 10.47
N ALA A 133 -11.80 -3.59 10.71
CA ALA A 133 -11.24 -3.83 12.04
C ALA A 133 -10.33 -2.66 12.46
N ILE A 134 -9.62 -2.06 11.49
CA ILE A 134 -8.79 -0.87 11.70
C ILE A 134 -9.66 0.33 12.09
N GLU A 135 -10.78 0.55 11.42
CA GLU A 135 -11.70 1.67 11.68
C GLU A 135 -12.37 1.61 13.05
N GLN A 136 -12.46 0.44 13.69
CA GLN A 136 -13.01 0.31 15.05
C GLN A 136 -12.16 1.06 16.09
N ALA A 137 -10.85 1.22 15.86
CA ALA A 137 -9.97 2.02 16.69
C ALA A 137 -10.02 3.51 16.31
N ARG A 138 -11.23 4.11 16.32
CA ARG A 138 -11.52 5.47 15.80
C ARG A 138 -10.57 6.55 16.33
N TRP A 139 -10.17 6.44 17.61
CA TRP A 139 -9.28 7.39 18.26
C TRP A 139 -7.91 7.53 17.57
N LYS A 140 -7.43 6.51 16.84
CA LYS A 140 -6.16 6.58 16.09
C LYS A 140 -6.23 7.48 14.85
N TYR A 141 -7.43 7.92 14.47
CA TYR A 141 -7.73 8.67 13.25
C TYR A 141 -8.49 9.97 13.51
N ASP A 142 -8.78 10.29 14.77
CA ASP A 142 -9.51 11.50 15.16
C ASP A 142 -8.77 12.23 16.27
N LEU A 143 -8.39 13.48 15.99
CA LEU A 143 -7.67 14.32 16.94
C LEU A 143 -8.50 14.63 18.19
N ARG A 144 -9.83 14.78 18.07
CA ARG A 144 -10.71 15.07 19.20
C ARG A 144 -10.75 13.91 20.18
N ASP A 145 -10.82 12.69 19.66
CA ASP A 145 -10.80 11.48 20.48
C ASP A 145 -9.45 11.31 21.19
N MET A 146 -8.33 11.58 20.50
CA MET A 146 -7.01 11.61 21.14
C MET A 146 -6.88 12.67 22.23
N MET A 147 -7.44 13.86 22.03
CA MET A 147 -7.46 14.91 23.04
C MET A 147 -8.32 14.50 24.24
N ALA A 148 -9.45 13.83 24.03
CA ALA A 148 -10.28 13.31 25.12
C ALA A 148 -9.53 12.24 25.95
N MET A 149 -8.81 11.33 25.29
CA MET A 149 -8.01 10.30 25.95
C MET A 149 -6.83 10.86 26.78
N GLN A 150 -6.26 12.01 26.40
CA GLN A 150 -5.21 12.68 27.16
C GLN A 150 -5.65 13.02 28.59
N HIS A 151 -6.92 13.41 28.77
CA HIS A 151 -7.49 13.76 30.07
C HIS A 151 -7.97 12.53 30.88
N GLY A 152 -8.05 11.35 30.25
CA GLY A 152 -8.49 10.10 30.87
C GLY A 152 -7.38 9.25 31.50
N GLY A 153 -6.13 9.73 31.52
CA GLY A 153 -4.98 9.00 32.09
C GLY A 153 -4.15 8.17 31.11
N SER A 154 -4.57 8.06 29.84
CA SER A 154 -3.85 7.31 28.78
C SER A 154 -2.81 8.15 28.01
N ALA A 155 -2.35 9.26 28.57
CA ALA A 155 -1.44 10.22 27.93
C ALA A 155 -0.10 9.60 27.46
N TRP A 156 0.38 8.57 28.17
CA TRP A 156 1.59 7.83 27.80
C TRP A 156 1.35 6.90 26.61
N GLU A 157 0.23 6.17 26.60
CA GLU A 157 -0.12 5.25 25.50
C GLU A 157 -0.30 5.99 24.18
N LEU A 158 -0.94 7.17 24.23
CA LEU A 158 -1.07 8.06 23.09
C LEU A 158 0.28 8.53 22.55
N LEU A 159 1.21 8.88 23.45
CA LEU A 159 2.54 9.34 23.08
C LEU A 159 3.33 8.25 22.37
N GLU A 160 3.33 7.04 22.92
CA GLU A 160 4.00 5.89 22.34
C GLU A 160 3.36 5.52 21.00
N HIS A 161 2.03 5.55 20.89
CA HIS A 161 1.33 5.35 19.62
C HIS A 161 1.76 6.37 18.56
N CYS A 162 1.78 7.67 18.89
CA CYS A 162 2.21 8.72 17.96
C CYS A 162 3.65 8.51 17.50
N ARG A 163 4.57 8.25 18.44
CA ARG A 163 5.98 8.01 18.12
C ARG A 163 6.14 6.80 17.21
N ALA A 164 5.46 5.70 17.51
CA ALA A 164 5.52 4.49 16.69
C ALA A 164 5.01 4.75 15.27
N VAL A 165 3.84 5.40 15.11
CA VAL A 165 3.26 5.71 13.78
C VAL A 165 4.21 6.58 12.95
N LEU A 166 4.78 7.63 13.55
CA LEU A 166 5.71 8.52 12.86
C LEU A 166 7.03 7.84 12.52
N ALA A 167 7.57 7.02 13.43
CA ALA A 167 8.78 6.23 13.17
C ALA A 167 8.55 5.23 12.04
N CYS A 168 7.43 4.51 12.03
CA CYS A 168 7.06 3.59 10.94
C CYS A 168 6.93 4.31 9.60
N HIS A 169 6.28 5.47 9.57
CA HIS A 169 6.14 6.27 8.36
C HIS A 169 7.50 6.76 7.83
N GLN A 170 8.39 7.20 8.71
CA GLN A 170 9.72 7.68 8.33
C GLN A 170 10.65 6.55 7.86
N THR A 171 10.63 5.42 8.55
CA THR A 171 11.50 4.27 8.23
C THR A 171 10.95 3.41 7.10
N LYS A 172 9.71 3.64 6.66
CA LYS A 172 8.99 2.80 5.69
C LYS A 172 8.93 1.33 6.14
N GLN A 173 8.87 1.11 7.45
CA GLN A 173 8.75 -0.21 8.05
C GLN A 173 7.54 -0.28 8.99
N PRO A 174 6.86 -1.44 9.07
CA PRO A 174 7.13 -2.69 8.34
C PRO A 174 6.69 -2.65 6.87
N VAL A 175 6.03 -1.57 6.42
CA VAL A 175 5.46 -1.44 5.06
C VAL A 175 5.95 -0.15 4.40
N ASP A 176 6.53 -0.28 3.21
CA ASP A 176 6.73 0.85 2.28
C ASP A 176 5.50 0.98 1.39
N TRP A 177 4.52 1.76 1.85
CA TRP A 177 3.21 1.89 1.20
C TRP A 177 3.30 2.29 -0.27
N ASP A 178 4.17 3.25 -0.59
CA ASP A 178 4.34 3.75 -1.96
C ASP A 178 4.88 2.66 -2.88
N ALA A 179 5.87 1.88 -2.41
CA ALA A 179 6.44 0.78 -3.19
C ALA A 179 5.38 -0.31 -3.47
N VAL A 180 4.63 -0.71 -2.44
CA VAL A 180 3.60 -1.75 -2.56
C VAL A 180 2.46 -1.32 -3.49
N LEU A 181 2.00 -0.07 -3.39
CA LEU A 181 0.94 0.45 -4.24
C LEU A 181 1.37 0.55 -5.70
N ASN A 182 2.57 1.08 -5.97
CA ASN A 182 3.11 1.15 -7.33
C ASN A 182 3.19 -0.24 -7.97
N GLU A 183 3.57 -1.24 -7.18
CA GLU A 183 3.67 -2.60 -7.66
C GLU A 183 2.30 -3.25 -7.92
N LEU A 184 1.34 -3.10 -7.00
CA LEU A 184 -0.02 -3.59 -7.19
C LEU A 184 -0.68 -2.95 -8.41
N GLN A 185 -0.50 -1.64 -8.59
CA GLN A 185 -0.96 -0.91 -9.78
C GLN A 185 -0.31 -1.45 -11.06
N THR A 186 0.99 -1.75 -11.00
CA THR A 186 1.71 -2.38 -12.12
C THR A 186 1.11 -3.75 -12.43
N LEU A 187 0.88 -4.59 -11.43
CA LEU A 187 0.28 -5.90 -11.63
C LEU A 187 -1.16 -5.82 -12.19
N VAL A 188 -1.97 -4.86 -11.74
CA VAL A 188 -3.31 -4.62 -12.28
C VAL A 188 -3.27 -4.17 -13.73
N ALA A 189 -2.33 -3.30 -14.09
CA ALA A 189 -2.17 -2.85 -15.48
C ALA A 189 -1.75 -4.00 -16.42
N TRP A 190 -0.96 -4.96 -15.92
CA TRP A 190 -0.46 -6.09 -16.71
C TRP A 190 -1.42 -7.27 -16.75
N PHE A 191 -2.21 -7.45 -15.69
CA PHE A 191 -3.18 -8.53 -15.55
C PHE A 191 -4.56 -7.98 -15.16
N PRO A 192 -5.20 -7.18 -16.03
CA PRO A 192 -6.50 -6.57 -15.74
C PRO A 192 -7.60 -7.61 -15.54
N GLU A 193 -7.41 -8.84 -16.02
CA GLU A 193 -8.32 -9.96 -15.83
C GLU A 193 -8.29 -10.55 -14.41
N LEU A 194 -7.25 -10.29 -13.61
CA LEU A 194 -7.09 -10.85 -12.26
C LEU A 194 -7.80 -9.98 -11.23
N GLN A 195 -9.03 -10.35 -10.89
CA GLN A 195 -9.85 -9.63 -9.92
C GLN A 195 -9.22 -9.64 -8.51
N THR A 196 -8.54 -10.72 -8.12
CA THR A 196 -7.88 -10.77 -6.81
C THR A 196 -6.84 -9.68 -6.64
N ILE A 197 -6.03 -9.40 -7.67
CA ILE A 197 -4.99 -8.35 -7.61
C ILE A 197 -5.64 -6.97 -7.52
N ARG A 198 -6.74 -6.73 -8.24
CA ARG A 198 -7.51 -5.48 -8.15
C ARG A 198 -8.10 -5.26 -6.76
N LEU A 199 -8.63 -6.32 -6.13
CA LEU A 199 -9.15 -6.25 -4.77
C LEU A 199 -8.04 -5.96 -3.75
N LEU A 200 -6.85 -6.54 -3.95
CA LEU A 200 -5.69 -6.23 -3.12
C LEU A 200 -5.23 -4.79 -3.31
N GLU A 201 -5.14 -4.28 -4.54
CA GLU A 201 -4.84 -2.88 -4.81
C GLU A 201 -5.80 -1.95 -4.05
N GLN A 202 -7.11 -2.19 -4.16
CA GLN A 202 -8.14 -1.40 -3.46
C GLN A 202 -7.97 -1.43 -1.94
N LEU A 203 -7.69 -2.62 -1.38
CA LEU A 203 -7.41 -2.78 0.04
C LEU A 203 -6.19 -1.94 0.46
N TYR A 204 -5.06 -2.09 -0.24
CA TYR A 204 -3.84 -1.36 0.12
C TYR A 204 -3.97 0.15 -0.07
N VAL A 205 -4.73 0.63 -1.06
CA VAL A 205 -5.08 2.05 -1.18
C VAL A 205 -5.83 2.51 0.05
N ARG A 206 -6.81 1.74 0.52
CA ARG A 206 -7.57 2.06 1.73
C ARG A 206 -6.69 2.08 2.98
N LEU A 207 -5.84 1.07 3.15
CA LEU A 207 -4.91 0.98 4.26
C LEU A 207 -3.91 2.14 4.28
N HIS A 208 -3.39 2.54 3.11
CA HIS A 208 -2.50 3.69 2.99
C HIS A 208 -3.21 5.00 3.38
N VAL A 209 -4.46 5.21 2.97
CA VAL A 209 -5.26 6.37 3.39
C VAL A 209 -5.42 6.40 4.91
N LEU A 210 -5.71 5.25 5.54
CA LEU A 210 -5.84 5.16 7.00
C LEU A 210 -4.50 5.44 7.69
N HIS A 211 -3.40 4.90 7.18
CA HIS A 211 -2.05 5.19 7.67
C HIS A 211 -1.74 6.69 7.61
N MET A 212 -1.97 7.34 6.47
CA MET A 212 -1.70 8.77 6.30
C MET A 212 -2.57 9.64 7.21
N LYS A 213 -3.84 9.27 7.42
CA LYS A 213 -4.69 9.93 8.42
C LYS A 213 -4.11 9.82 9.82
N SER A 214 -3.67 8.62 10.22
CA SER A 214 -3.05 8.41 11.53
C SER A 214 -1.77 9.24 11.69
N VAL A 215 -0.92 9.31 10.66
CA VAL A 215 0.28 10.17 10.65
C VAL A 215 -0.07 11.64 10.87
N ILE A 216 -1.06 12.17 10.15
CA ILE A 216 -1.50 13.57 10.27
C ILE A 216 -2.01 13.86 11.68
N VAL A 217 -2.84 12.96 12.22
CA VAL A 217 -3.42 13.10 13.55
C VAL A 217 -2.33 13.03 14.63
N ALA A 218 -1.40 12.07 14.53
CA ALA A 218 -0.28 11.94 15.45
C ALA A 218 0.62 13.19 15.47
N ARG A 219 0.96 13.77 14.30
CA ARG A 219 1.71 15.03 14.22
C ARG A 219 0.95 16.17 14.91
N SER A 220 -0.33 16.33 14.55
CA SER A 220 -1.18 17.39 15.09
C SER A 220 -1.31 17.31 16.61
N TRP A 221 -1.42 16.09 17.15
CA TRP A 221 -1.52 15.86 18.59
C TRP A 221 -0.20 16.17 19.31
N LEU A 222 0.95 15.77 18.76
CA LEU A 222 2.26 16.11 19.33
C LEU A 222 2.52 17.61 19.32
N ASP A 223 2.19 18.29 18.23
CA ASP A 223 2.31 19.75 18.11
C ASP A 223 1.43 20.48 19.13
N TRP A 224 0.17 20.03 19.28
CA TRP A 224 -0.75 20.55 20.30
C TRP A 224 -0.21 20.34 21.71
N ARG A 225 0.30 19.14 22.01
CA ARG A 225 0.88 18.82 23.32
C ARG A 225 2.12 19.64 23.63
N ALA A 226 3.00 19.85 22.66
CA ALA A 226 4.18 20.70 22.82
C ALA A 226 3.79 22.13 23.20
N ARG A 227 2.80 22.71 22.51
CA ARG A 227 2.27 24.05 22.82
C ARG A 227 1.69 24.17 24.22
N ILE A 228 1.06 23.10 24.74
CA ILE A 228 0.57 23.08 26.14
C ILE A 228 1.72 23.01 27.14
N SER A 229 2.76 22.24 26.83
CA SER A 229 3.95 22.14 27.69
C SER A 229 4.74 23.45 27.73
N ASP A 230 4.84 24.15 26.59
CA ASP A 230 5.50 25.46 26.48
C ASP A 230 4.66 26.57 27.12
N ALA A 231 3.33 26.39 27.20
CA ALA A 231 2.42 27.23 27.98
C ALA A 231 2.44 26.91 29.50
N GLY A 232 3.57 26.42 30.03
CA GLY A 232 3.80 26.21 31.46
C GLY A 232 3.43 27.44 32.32
N PRO A 233 3.11 27.23 33.61
CA PRO A 233 2.12 28.04 34.34
C PRO A 233 2.55 29.50 34.48
N SER A 234 1.93 30.41 33.70
CA SER A 234 1.83 31.82 34.12
C SER A 234 0.84 32.00 35.28
N LEU A 235 0.31 30.91 35.85
CA LEU A 235 -0.49 30.89 37.07
C LEU A 235 0.31 31.14 38.36
N ALA A 236 1.65 31.18 38.30
CA ALA A 236 2.47 31.62 39.44
C ALA A 236 2.60 33.16 39.54
N ALA A 237 2.23 33.92 38.52
CA ALA A 237 2.34 35.38 38.52
C ALA A 237 1.09 36.12 39.06
N MET A 238 -0.03 35.43 39.29
CA MET A 238 -1.25 36.04 39.84
C MET A 238 -1.56 35.72 41.31
N GLN A 239 -0.81 34.82 41.96
CA GLN A 239 -0.97 34.56 43.41
C GLN A 239 0.00 35.35 44.30
N GLY A 240 1.05 35.98 43.73
CA GLY A 240 1.93 36.89 44.45
C GLY A 240 1.39 38.32 44.66
N ALA A 241 0.31 38.70 43.98
CA ALA A 241 -0.26 40.06 44.05
C ALA A 241 -1.50 40.18 44.96
N ARG A 242 -1.82 39.14 45.76
CA ARG A 242 -2.90 39.17 46.76
C ARG A 242 -2.42 39.08 48.21
N HIS A 243 -1.12 39.05 48.44
CA HIS A 243 -0.53 39.04 49.79
C HIS A 243 0.68 39.97 49.96
N ALA A 244 0.78 41.03 49.15
CA ALA A 244 1.70 42.15 49.39
C ALA A 244 0.90 43.44 49.61
#